data_AF-A0A382DZ22-F1
#
_entry.id   AF-A0A382DZ22-F1
#
_cell.length_a   1.000
_cell.length_b   1.000
_cell.length_c   1.000
_cell.angle_alpha   90.00
_cell.angle_beta   90.00
_cell.angle_gamma   90.00
#
_symmetry.space_group_name_H-M   'P 1'
#
loop_
_entity.id
_entity.type
_entity.pdbx_description
1 polymer ?
#
loop_
_entity_poly.entity_id
_entity_poly.type
_entity_poly.pdbx_seq_one_letter_code
_entity_poly.pdbx_strand_id
1 'polypeptide(L)'
;VMIEGPGHVPLNEVTANVTLAKSLIGDVPYYVLGPLVTDVASGHDHIASAIGAAVSASAGVDLLCYLTPSEHLALPTPDEVKEGLIAYRIAAHAGDLVKLREKSIKWDLNMTEARRTLDWEKQLALSIDPEKAALIHGRTGQHPGNNVPCTMCGGACVYIMLPKQRKYEIDDKKLQQIE
;
A
#
# COMPACT_ATOMS: atom_id res chain seq x y z
N VAL A 1 8.73 29.08 -2.53
CA VAL A 1 7.28 29.27 -2.26
C VAL A 1 6.60 27.95 -2.57
N MET A 2 5.68 27.50 -1.73
CA MET A 2 4.78 26.35 -1.97
C MET A 2 3.35 26.82 -1.71
N ILE A 3 2.37 26.18 -2.34
CA ILE A 3 0.94 26.50 -2.16
C ILE A 3 0.28 25.37 -1.39
N GLU A 4 -0.51 25.74 -0.37
CA GLU A 4 -1.28 24.79 0.42
C GLU A 4 -2.67 24.58 -0.20
N GLY A 5 -3.12 23.33 -0.20
CA GLY A 5 -4.42 22.90 -0.70
C GLY A 5 -5.40 22.53 0.41
N PRO A 6 -6.58 22.00 0.05
CA PRO A 6 -7.67 21.74 0.97
C PRO A 6 -7.41 20.59 1.95
N GLY A 7 -8.25 20.53 2.99
CA GLY A 7 -8.26 19.47 4.00
C GLY A 7 -9.38 18.43 3.85
N HIS A 8 -10.60 18.83 3.48
CA HIS A 8 -11.76 17.92 3.32
C HIS A 8 -12.34 18.07 1.93
N VAL A 9 -12.36 16.99 1.15
CA VAL A 9 -12.81 16.98 -0.25
C VAL A 9 -13.41 15.61 -0.58
N PRO A 10 -14.68 15.51 -1.00
CA PRO A 10 -15.26 14.25 -1.45
C PRO A 10 -14.41 13.59 -2.55
N LEU A 11 -14.29 12.26 -2.51
CA LEU A 11 -13.36 11.51 -3.37
C LEU A 11 -13.48 11.87 -4.87
N ASN A 12 -14.69 12.04 -5.38
CA ASN A 12 -14.97 12.34 -6.79
C ASN A 12 -14.48 13.74 -7.22
N GLU A 13 -14.16 14.62 -6.28
CA GLU A 13 -13.73 16.00 -6.54
C GLU A 13 -12.22 16.21 -6.37
N VAL A 14 -11.50 15.23 -5.79
CA VAL A 14 -10.07 15.37 -5.45
C VAL A 14 -9.22 15.67 -6.68
N THR A 15 -9.33 14.88 -7.75
CA THR A 15 -8.55 15.07 -8.98
C THR A 15 -8.84 16.42 -9.65
N ALA A 16 -10.11 16.83 -9.67
CA ALA A 16 -10.51 18.11 -10.26
C ALA A 16 -9.92 19.29 -9.49
N ASN A 17 -9.93 19.23 -8.15
CA ASN A 17 -9.31 20.24 -7.29
C ASN A 17 -7.80 20.36 -7.53
N VAL A 18 -7.08 19.23 -7.60
CA VAL A 18 -5.63 19.24 -7.86
C VAL A 18 -5.30 19.79 -9.24
N THR A 19 -6.03 19.34 -10.27
CA THR A 19 -5.79 19.78 -11.65
C THR A 19 -6.04 21.28 -11.80
N LEU A 20 -7.12 21.80 -11.22
CA LEU A 20 -7.42 23.23 -11.20
C LEU A 20 -6.32 24.02 -10.49
N ALA A 21 -5.92 23.60 -9.29
CA ALA A 21 -4.84 24.26 -8.55
C ALA A 21 -3.54 24.30 -9.36
N LYS A 22 -3.08 23.16 -9.91
CA LYS A 22 -1.85 23.09 -10.72
C LYS A 22 -1.93 23.98 -11.97
N SER A 23 -3.10 24.13 -12.60
CA SER A 23 -3.28 25.04 -13.74
C SER A 23 -3.14 26.52 -13.37
N LEU A 24 -3.45 26.90 -12.13
CA LEU A 24 -3.38 28.28 -11.63
C LEU A 24 -1.97 28.62 -11.14
N ILE A 25 -1.26 27.64 -10.57
CA ILE A 25 0.04 27.87 -9.93
C ILE A 25 1.24 27.44 -10.79
N GLY A 26 1.01 26.73 -11.89
CA GLY A 26 2.06 26.19 -12.76
C GLY A 26 2.97 25.21 -12.02
N ASP A 27 4.28 25.45 -12.09
CA ASP A 27 5.32 24.58 -11.52
C ASP A 27 5.57 24.80 -10.02
N VAL A 28 4.81 25.69 -9.37
CA VAL A 28 4.94 25.88 -7.92
C VAL A 28 4.55 24.57 -7.19
N PRO A 29 5.35 24.09 -6.22
CA PRO A 29 5.03 22.89 -5.46
C PRO A 29 3.69 23.01 -4.74
N TYR A 30 2.85 21.98 -4.91
CA TYR A 30 1.55 21.91 -4.28
C TYR A 30 1.56 20.93 -3.10
N TYR A 31 1.16 21.44 -1.94
CA TYR A 31 1.15 20.75 -0.65
C TYR A 31 -0.29 20.61 -0.16
N VAL A 32 -0.76 19.40 0.15
CA VAL A 32 -2.17 19.18 0.54
C VAL A 32 -2.28 18.42 1.87
N LEU A 33 -3.37 18.67 2.60
CA LEU A 33 -3.65 18.08 3.90
C LEU A 33 -4.62 16.90 3.76
N GLY A 34 -4.12 15.71 3.37
CA GLY A 34 -4.99 14.60 2.96
C GLY A 34 -5.29 14.66 1.46
N PRO A 35 -6.53 14.97 1.02
CA PRO A 35 -7.70 15.40 1.81
C PRO A 35 -8.49 14.24 2.43
N LEU A 36 -9.22 14.50 3.53
CA LEU A 36 -10.27 13.60 4.03
C LEU A 36 -11.38 13.49 2.98
N VAL A 37 -11.69 12.27 2.59
CA VAL A 37 -12.74 11.99 1.61
C VAL A 37 -14.11 11.71 2.23
N THR A 38 -14.15 11.61 3.56
CA THR A 38 -15.37 11.42 4.34
C THR A 38 -15.13 11.89 5.78
N ASP A 39 -16.16 12.50 6.38
CA ASP A 39 -16.07 13.10 7.72
C ASP A 39 -16.54 12.18 8.84
N VAL A 40 -17.05 10.99 8.50
CA VAL A 40 -17.67 10.06 9.47
C VAL A 40 -16.68 9.05 10.06
N ALA A 41 -15.37 9.24 9.83
CA ALA A 41 -14.31 8.31 10.18
C ALA A 41 -13.40 8.81 11.31
N SER A 42 -13.87 9.70 12.20
CA SER A 42 -13.09 10.19 13.34
C SER A 42 -12.47 9.03 14.14
N GLY A 43 -11.19 9.17 14.51
CA GLY A 43 -10.37 8.07 15.05
C GLY A 43 -9.66 7.23 13.98
N HIS A 44 -10.08 7.38 12.72
CA HIS A 44 -9.55 6.71 11.53
C HIS A 44 -9.28 7.70 10.38
N ASP A 45 -9.13 8.99 10.70
CA ASP A 45 -8.96 10.04 9.69
C ASP A 45 -7.67 9.86 8.87
N HIS A 46 -6.60 9.31 9.46
CA HIS A 46 -5.41 8.87 8.72
C HIS A 46 -5.71 7.86 7.58
N ILE A 47 -6.74 7.02 7.70
CA ILE A 47 -7.19 6.08 6.66
C ILE A 47 -8.03 6.82 5.63
N ALA A 48 -9.04 7.57 6.10
CA ALA A 48 -9.94 8.33 5.24
C ALA A 48 -9.16 9.31 4.37
N SER A 49 -8.18 10.00 4.94
CA SER A 49 -7.35 10.95 4.22
C SER A 49 -6.28 10.31 3.35
N ALA A 50 -5.73 9.14 3.72
CA ALA A 50 -4.77 8.44 2.87
C ALA A 50 -5.36 8.06 1.50
N ILE A 51 -6.67 7.81 1.44
CA ILE A 51 -7.39 7.59 0.17
C ILE A 51 -7.32 8.84 -0.70
N GLY A 52 -7.69 10.01 -0.17
CA GLY A 52 -7.62 11.28 -0.89
C GLY A 52 -6.18 11.68 -1.22
N ALA A 53 -5.23 11.38 -0.33
CA ALA A 53 -3.81 11.65 -0.51
C ALA A 53 -3.21 10.84 -1.65
N ALA A 54 -3.58 9.56 -1.80
CA ALA A 54 -3.12 8.73 -2.91
C ALA A 54 -3.64 9.26 -4.26
N VAL A 55 -4.92 9.65 -4.32
CA VAL A 55 -5.51 10.27 -5.51
C VAL A 55 -4.85 11.61 -5.82
N SER A 56 -4.68 12.45 -4.80
CA SER A 56 -4.00 13.75 -4.91
C SER A 56 -2.58 13.62 -5.43
N ALA A 57 -1.80 12.70 -4.85
CA ALA A 57 -0.46 12.40 -5.28
C ALA A 57 -0.46 11.97 -6.74
N SER A 58 -1.32 11.02 -7.14
CA SER A 58 -1.42 10.57 -8.54
C SER A 58 -1.79 11.69 -9.53
N ALA A 59 -2.53 12.70 -9.08
CA ALA A 59 -3.00 13.83 -9.88
C ALA A 59 -1.97 14.98 -9.99
N GLY A 60 -0.83 14.91 -9.30
CA GLY A 60 0.26 15.88 -9.45
C GLY A 60 0.57 16.71 -8.20
N VAL A 61 0.04 16.36 -7.03
CA VAL A 61 0.52 16.93 -5.77
C VAL A 61 1.97 16.54 -5.51
N ASP A 62 2.72 17.47 -4.89
CA ASP A 62 4.16 17.37 -4.69
C ASP A 62 4.54 17.05 -3.23
N LEU A 63 3.69 17.42 -2.27
CA LEU A 63 3.88 17.12 -0.85
C LEU A 63 2.54 16.80 -0.18
N LEU A 64 2.54 15.79 0.69
CA LEU A 64 1.36 15.38 1.46
C LEU A 64 1.59 15.67 2.95
N CYS A 65 0.68 16.40 3.59
CA CYS A 65 0.62 16.48 5.04
C CYS A 65 -0.14 15.27 5.56
N TYR A 66 0.53 14.51 6.41
CA TYR A 66 -0.07 13.34 7.04
C TYR A 66 -1.08 13.74 8.12
N LEU A 67 -2.07 12.87 8.29
CA LEU A 67 -3.07 12.94 9.36
C LEU A 67 -2.86 11.75 10.29
N THR A 68 -3.15 11.96 11.55
CA THR A 68 -3.06 10.92 12.58
C THR A 68 -4.45 10.36 12.89
N PRO A 69 -4.55 9.18 13.54
CA PRO A 69 -5.80 8.73 14.14
C PRO A 69 -6.48 9.78 15.04
N SER A 70 -5.70 10.64 15.69
CA SER A 70 -6.16 11.64 16.66
C SER A 70 -6.70 12.93 16.03
N GLU A 71 -6.65 13.07 14.69
CA GLU A 71 -7.20 14.23 13.98
C GLU A 71 -8.64 14.50 14.45
N HIS A 72 -8.98 15.76 14.65
CA HIS A 72 -10.26 16.22 15.22
C HIS A 72 -10.59 15.76 16.66
N LEU A 73 -9.70 15.03 17.35
CA LEU A 73 -9.99 14.45 18.65
C LEU A 73 -9.00 14.89 19.75
N ALA A 74 -7.69 14.85 19.51
CA ALA A 74 -6.67 15.14 20.51
C ALA A 74 -5.28 15.39 19.89
N LEU A 75 -4.29 15.70 20.73
CA LEU A 75 -2.88 15.64 20.34
C LEU A 75 -2.44 14.17 20.19
N PRO A 76 -1.67 13.82 19.14
CA PRO A 76 -1.30 12.43 18.88
C PRO A 76 -0.18 11.93 19.80
N THR A 77 -0.26 10.65 20.12
CA THR A 77 0.83 9.87 20.73
C THR A 77 1.90 9.50 19.70
N PRO A 78 3.10 9.07 20.13
CA PRO A 78 4.15 8.61 19.21
C PRO A 78 3.71 7.46 18.28
N ASP A 79 2.86 6.56 18.76
CA ASP A 79 2.34 5.45 17.96
C ASP A 79 1.37 5.94 16.88
N GLU A 80 0.47 6.87 17.22
CA GLU A 80 -0.45 7.50 16.27
C GLU A 80 0.28 8.34 15.21
N VAL A 81 1.41 8.97 15.58
CA VAL A 81 2.32 9.62 14.62
C VAL A 81 2.90 8.60 13.65
N LYS A 82 3.38 7.44 14.15
CA LYS A 82 3.89 6.36 13.28
C LYS A 82 2.80 5.84 12.35
N GLU A 83 1.59 5.61 12.85
CA GLU A 83 0.45 5.13 12.04
C GLU A 83 0.12 6.08 10.89
N GLY A 84 0.00 7.38 11.17
CA GLY A 84 -0.23 8.39 10.14
C GLY A 84 0.91 8.47 9.13
N LEU A 85 2.17 8.42 9.58
CA LEU A 85 3.34 8.42 8.70
C LEU A 85 3.33 7.23 7.73
N ILE A 86 3.05 6.02 8.25
CA ILE A 86 3.00 4.80 7.44
C ILE A 86 1.85 4.88 6.41
N ALA A 87 0.67 5.35 6.82
CA ALA A 87 -0.47 5.54 5.92
C ALA A 87 -0.11 6.48 4.75
N TYR A 88 0.58 7.58 5.04
CA TYR A 88 0.95 8.55 4.01
C TYR A 88 2.15 8.13 3.16
N ARG A 89 3.09 7.35 3.69
CA ARG A 89 4.13 6.70 2.88
C ARG A 89 3.52 5.73 1.87
N ILE A 90 2.49 4.99 2.27
CA ILE A 90 1.72 4.11 1.37
C ILE A 90 1.02 4.94 0.29
N ALA A 91 0.31 6.01 0.69
CA ALA A 91 -0.41 6.88 -0.24
C ALA A 91 0.53 7.56 -1.25
N ALA A 92 1.66 8.09 -0.78
CA ALA A 92 2.69 8.69 -1.64
C ALA A 92 3.23 7.68 -2.66
N HIS A 93 3.62 6.49 -2.21
CA HIS A 93 4.12 5.43 -3.10
C HIS A 93 3.06 5.00 -4.12
N ALA A 94 1.78 4.89 -3.71
CA ALA A 94 0.68 4.59 -4.61
C ALA A 94 0.50 5.67 -5.70
N GLY A 95 0.62 6.95 -5.34
CA GLY A 95 0.62 8.05 -6.31
C GLY A 95 1.83 8.03 -7.23
N ASP A 96 3.02 7.70 -6.70
CA ASP A 96 4.25 7.58 -7.47
C ASP A 96 4.21 6.41 -8.46
N LEU A 97 3.50 5.32 -8.16
CA LEU A 97 3.27 4.25 -9.14
C LEU A 97 2.51 4.73 -10.38
N VAL A 98 1.74 5.82 -10.26
CA VAL A 98 1.07 6.47 -11.39
C VAL A 98 1.99 7.48 -12.07
N LYS A 99 2.59 8.40 -11.30
CA LYS A 99 3.40 9.52 -11.84
C LYS A 99 4.80 9.12 -12.31
N LEU A 100 5.45 8.23 -11.57
CA LEU A 100 6.87 7.90 -11.66
C LEU A 100 7.08 6.40 -11.86
N ARG A 101 6.15 5.74 -12.56
CA ARG A 101 6.02 4.29 -12.66
C ARG A 101 7.34 3.56 -12.88
N GLU A 102 8.15 4.02 -13.84
CA GLU A 102 9.43 3.38 -14.19
C GLU A 102 10.40 3.28 -13.00
N LYS A 103 10.37 4.27 -12.10
CA LYS A 103 11.23 4.31 -10.91
C LYS A 103 10.60 3.53 -9.74
N SER A 104 9.30 3.72 -9.50
CA SER A 104 8.65 3.23 -8.29
C SER A 104 8.27 1.75 -8.35
N ILE A 105 7.93 1.24 -9.53
CA ILE A 105 7.44 -0.15 -9.71
C ILE A 105 8.46 -1.22 -9.30
N LYS A 106 9.76 -0.88 -9.30
CA LYS A 106 10.83 -1.82 -8.93
C LYS A 106 10.67 -2.35 -7.50
N TRP A 107 10.19 -1.53 -6.58
CA TRP A 107 9.95 -1.96 -5.20
C TRP A 107 8.84 -3.01 -5.14
N ASP A 108 7.70 -2.77 -5.79
CA ASP A 108 6.56 -3.69 -5.87
C ASP A 108 6.91 -5.00 -6.58
N LEU A 109 7.72 -4.95 -7.64
CA LEU A 109 8.17 -6.15 -8.35
C LEU A 109 9.06 -7.03 -7.46
N ASN A 110 9.98 -6.43 -6.71
CA ASN A 110 10.82 -7.17 -5.76
C ASN A 110 9.99 -7.80 -4.63
N MET A 111 8.99 -7.06 -4.11
CA MET A 111 8.04 -7.57 -3.11
C MET A 111 7.19 -8.71 -3.68
N THR A 112 6.70 -8.55 -4.91
CA THR A 112 5.90 -9.58 -5.62
C THR A 112 6.70 -10.85 -5.82
N GLU A 113 7.97 -10.73 -6.23
CA GLU A 113 8.83 -11.90 -6.39
C GLU A 113 9.08 -12.60 -5.06
N ALA A 114 9.39 -11.85 -3.98
CA ALA A 114 9.57 -12.42 -2.65
C ALA A 114 8.32 -13.17 -2.16
N ARG A 115 7.12 -12.59 -2.35
CA ARG A 115 5.84 -13.24 -2.04
C ARG A 115 5.63 -14.51 -2.86
N ARG A 116 5.94 -14.48 -4.16
CA ARG A 116 5.76 -15.60 -5.08
C ARG A 116 6.68 -16.77 -4.73
N THR A 117 7.91 -16.49 -4.32
CA THR A 117 8.91 -17.50 -3.97
C THR A 117 8.89 -17.88 -2.49
N LEU A 118 7.97 -17.30 -1.70
CA LEU A 118 7.86 -17.50 -0.25
C LEU A 118 9.14 -17.14 0.52
N ASP A 119 9.89 -16.15 0.01
CA ASP A 119 11.08 -15.61 0.64
C ASP A 119 10.67 -14.60 1.73
N TRP A 120 10.43 -15.12 2.93
CA TRP A 120 9.95 -14.32 4.06
C TRP A 120 10.95 -13.27 4.51
N GLU A 121 12.24 -13.58 4.54
CA GLU A 121 13.27 -12.63 4.94
C GLU A 121 13.25 -11.41 4.02
N LYS A 122 13.25 -11.64 2.70
CA LYS A 122 13.19 -10.58 1.70
C LYS A 122 11.85 -9.84 1.72
N GLN A 123 10.73 -10.55 1.87
CA GLN A 123 9.41 -9.92 1.95
C GLN A 123 9.31 -8.96 3.15
N LEU A 124 9.79 -9.38 4.32
CA LEU A 124 9.80 -8.57 5.53
C LEU A 124 10.70 -7.34 5.35
N ALA A 125 11.93 -7.53 4.85
CA ALA A 125 12.87 -6.44 4.60
C ALA A 125 12.35 -5.40 3.60
N LEU A 126 11.55 -5.82 2.61
CA LEU A 126 10.95 -4.94 1.62
C LEU A 126 9.66 -4.26 2.09
N SER A 127 9.13 -4.56 3.27
CA SER A 127 7.87 -3.95 3.74
C SER A 127 8.08 -2.49 4.14
N ILE A 128 7.04 -1.65 4.01
CA ILE A 128 7.09 -0.24 4.43
C ILE A 128 7.35 -0.10 5.95
N ASP A 129 6.83 -1.06 6.73
CA ASP A 129 7.09 -1.26 8.16
C ASP A 129 7.52 -2.71 8.42
N PRO A 130 8.82 -3.03 8.29
CA PRO A 130 9.35 -4.39 8.47
C PRO A 130 9.08 -4.96 9.87
N GLU A 131 9.16 -4.13 10.91
CA GLU A 131 8.93 -4.53 12.30
C GLU A 131 7.50 -5.01 12.50
N LYS A 132 6.52 -4.22 12.03
CA LYS A 132 5.10 -4.61 12.11
C LYS A 132 4.83 -5.87 11.30
N ALA A 133 5.40 -5.98 10.10
CA ALA A 133 5.24 -7.17 9.26
C ALA A 133 5.80 -8.43 9.94
N ALA A 134 6.98 -8.33 10.57
CA ALA A 134 7.62 -9.44 11.27
C ALA A 134 6.82 -9.86 12.52
N LEU A 135 6.33 -8.88 13.29
CA LEU A 135 5.44 -9.12 14.44
C LEU A 135 4.18 -9.88 14.02
N ILE A 136 3.53 -9.47 12.92
CA ILE A 136 2.31 -10.12 12.42
C ILE A 136 2.61 -11.54 11.93
N HIS A 137 3.69 -11.74 11.18
CA HIS A 137 4.07 -13.06 10.68
C HIS A 137 4.42 -14.02 11.84
N GLY A 138 5.09 -13.52 12.88
CA GLY A 138 5.50 -14.31 14.04
C GLY A 138 4.41 -14.59 15.08
N ARG A 139 3.31 -13.82 15.12
CA ARG A 139 2.33 -13.88 16.23
C ARG A 139 1.59 -15.21 16.34
N THR A 140 1.29 -15.86 15.22
CA THR A 140 0.66 -17.18 15.17
C THR A 140 1.74 -18.12 14.65
N GLY A 141 2.44 -18.78 15.57
CA GLY A 141 3.62 -19.57 15.23
C GLY A 141 3.36 -20.55 14.09
N GLN A 142 4.26 -20.55 13.11
CA GLN A 142 4.54 -21.71 12.27
C GLN A 142 5.01 -22.84 13.21
N HIS A 143 4.07 -23.64 13.72
CA HIS A 143 4.41 -24.72 14.64
C HIS A 143 5.40 -25.71 13.97
N PRO A 144 6.33 -26.31 14.72
CA PRO A 144 7.19 -27.36 14.19
C PRO A 144 6.36 -28.46 13.51
N GLY A 145 6.65 -28.74 12.23
CA GLY A 145 5.88 -29.70 11.40
C GLY A 145 4.78 -29.06 10.53
N ASN A 146 4.50 -27.76 10.70
CA ASN A 146 3.61 -27.03 9.82
C ASN A 146 4.35 -26.60 8.55
N ASN A 147 4.20 -27.35 7.46
CA ASN A 147 4.85 -27.09 6.17
C ASN A 147 4.08 -26.09 5.29
N VAL A 148 3.31 -25.18 5.90
CA VAL A 148 2.48 -24.22 5.17
C VAL A 148 3.16 -22.87 5.06
N PRO A 149 2.94 -22.09 3.98
CA PRO A 149 3.62 -20.80 3.84
C PRO A 149 3.25 -19.76 4.90
N CYS A 150 1.96 -19.67 5.27
CA CYS A 150 1.46 -18.81 6.35
C CYS A 150 0.17 -19.39 6.95
N THR A 151 -0.22 -18.84 8.10
CA THR A 151 -1.42 -19.29 8.85
C THR A 151 -2.75 -18.85 8.23
N MET A 152 -2.75 -17.89 7.28
CA MET A 152 -3.98 -17.40 6.65
C MET A 152 -4.69 -18.46 5.80
N CYS A 153 -3.95 -19.15 4.91
CA CYS A 153 -4.52 -20.15 4.00
C CYS A 153 -4.00 -21.58 4.25
N GLY A 154 -2.94 -21.73 5.06
CA GLY A 154 -2.33 -23.03 5.31
C GLY A 154 -1.94 -23.76 4.01
N GLY A 155 -2.36 -25.02 3.90
CA GLY A 155 -2.10 -25.86 2.73
C GLY A 155 -2.82 -25.44 1.45
N ALA A 156 -3.81 -24.55 1.54
CA ALA A 156 -4.53 -23.99 0.40
C ALA A 156 -3.86 -22.74 -0.19
N CYS A 157 -2.60 -22.47 0.17
CA CYS A 157 -1.87 -21.32 -0.37
C CYS A 157 -1.67 -21.45 -1.89
N VAL A 158 -2.10 -20.42 -2.62
CA VAL A 158 -2.06 -20.40 -4.09
C VAL A 158 -0.64 -20.58 -4.65
N TYR A 159 0.38 -20.06 -3.96
CA TYR A 159 1.78 -20.14 -4.40
C TYR A 159 2.38 -21.54 -4.31
N ILE A 160 1.83 -22.44 -3.48
CA ILE A 160 2.23 -23.86 -3.46
C ILE A 160 1.32 -24.73 -4.33
N MET A 161 0.07 -24.30 -4.57
CA MET A 161 -0.90 -25.06 -5.37
C MET A 161 -0.68 -24.88 -6.88
N LEU A 162 -0.50 -23.64 -7.36
CA LEU A 162 -0.37 -23.36 -8.79
C LEU A 162 0.80 -24.11 -9.46
N PRO A 163 2.01 -24.18 -8.87
CA PRO A 163 3.09 -24.95 -9.47
C PRO A 163 2.80 -26.45 -9.55
N LYS A 164 2.05 -27.00 -8.59
CA LYS A 164 1.63 -28.42 -8.60
C LYS A 164 0.61 -28.68 -9.72
N GLN A 165 -0.36 -27.78 -9.91
CA GLN A 165 -1.34 -27.88 -11.00
C GLN A 165 -0.67 -27.76 -12.39
N ARG A 166 0.24 -26.81 -12.58
CA ARG A 166 1.01 -26.71 -13.83
C ARG A 166 1.81 -27.97 -14.15
N LYS A 167 2.42 -28.61 -13.14
CA LYS A 167 3.14 -29.88 -13.34
C LYS A 167 2.18 -31.00 -13.73
N TYR A 168 1.02 -31.08 -13.08
CA TYR A 168 -0.02 -32.07 -13.39
C TYR A 168 -0.51 -31.96 -14.84
N GLU A 169 -0.78 -30.76 -15.34
CA GLU A 169 -1.16 -30.54 -16.75
C GLU A 169 -0.07 -30.93 -17.76
N ILE A 170 1.20 -30.80 -17.39
CA ILE A 170 2.34 -31.19 -18.25
C ILE A 170 2.47 -32.72 -18.29
N ASP A 171 2.27 -33.41 -17.16
CA ASP A 171 2.35 -34.87 -17.09
C ASP A 171 1.12 -35.55 -17.74
N ASP A 172 -0.09 -34.99 -17.60
CA ASP A 172 -1.30 -35.48 -18.31
C ASP A 172 -1.15 -35.36 -19.84
N LYS A 173 -0.52 -34.28 -20.33
CA LYS A 173 -0.22 -34.14 -21.76
C LYS A 173 0.82 -35.14 -22.26
N LYS A 174 1.73 -35.60 -21.41
CA LYS A 174 2.67 -36.69 -21.75
C LYS A 174 1.99 -38.06 -21.74
N LEU A 175 1.01 -38.26 -20.86
CA LEU A 175 0.20 -39.49 -20.82
C LEU A 175 -0.71 -39.64 -22.05
N GLN A 176 -1.21 -38.53 -22.60
CA GLN A 176 -2.01 -38.52 -23.84
C GLN A 176 -1.18 -38.66 -25.15
N GLN A 177 0.15 -38.75 -25.06
CA GLN A 177 1.04 -38.92 -26.23
C GLN A 177 1.58 -40.36 -26.38
N ILE A 178 0.99 -41.34 -25.69
CA ILE A 178 1.36 -42.77 -25.77
C ILE A 178 0.25 -43.61 -26.45
N GLU A 179 -0.41 -43.05 -27.47
CA GLU A 179 -1.25 -43.82 -28.42
C GLU A 179 -0.69 -43.74 -29.84
#